data_AF-X6LIS3-F1
#
_entry.id   AF-X6LIS3-F1
#
_cell.length_a   1.000
_cell.length_b   1.000
_cell.length_c   1.000
_cell.angle_alpha   90.00
_cell.angle_beta   90.00
_cell.angle_gamma   90.00
#
_symmetry.space_group_name_H-M   'P 1'
#
loop_
_entity.id
_entity.type
_entity.pdbx_description
1 polymer ?
#
loop_
_entity_poly.entity_id
_entity_poly.type
_entity_poly.pdbx_seq_one_letter_code
_entity_poly.pdbx_strand_id
1 'polypeptide(L)'
;THHRFHNIKLYVPKHDVYIEMQATLKNFTTLEGYTVIENPKLSHLFYEHIRVWKPNNQSEEELKQASDETLTKINDIICEWIDAKDIKKISNRYKPNSEIRILKPPQLKEAIEGQIINNNIALKLIKFVYDQLCQFKPMKIKGQAIYVILFEYFKKYIIGEMNPASCADVISLLKESRKQELEEDTTMSQALETYISLQANNYQYTDNDDNKKNDSYDCFQYIIDSLREEKEEKRNENKQQVIVLQGKSGSGKKEALWETHANNSITSIPVYISLPKCYSELDEKQIIFQALQIKQINKEIIDIIRENISFVFILDGFDEIFDKYNKNNNNEKYFYDRFNLNAWNAKIIVTCRSHALNDEDIKHVLIDSKDTTTSMIYLWPFSKEQMNGYIDKFVKMNKKNKMNENLNWTIQQYEETLKNYPNLNKMMEEPFLLQMILT
;
A
#
# COMPACT_ATOMS: atom_id res chain seq x y z
N THR A 1 0.11 -41.39 2.51
CA THR A 1 -0.25 -40.02 2.98
C THR A 1 -0.27 -39.84 4.51
N HIS A 2 0.06 -40.84 5.35
CA HIS A 2 0.47 -40.56 6.72
C HIS A 2 1.74 -41.36 6.98
N HIS A 3 2.77 -40.68 7.46
CA HIS A 3 3.85 -41.35 8.19
C HIS A 3 3.37 -41.97 9.52
N ARG A 4 2.07 -41.92 9.82
CA ARG A 4 1.41 -42.60 10.95
C ARG A 4 0.16 -43.43 10.58
N PHE A 5 -0.09 -43.75 9.32
CA PHE A 5 -1.11 -44.75 8.98
C PHE A 5 -0.46 -46.09 9.29
N HIS A 6 -0.92 -46.72 10.36
CA HIS A 6 -0.57 -48.10 10.61
C HIS A 6 -1.55 -48.92 9.78
N ASN A 7 -1.08 -49.57 8.72
CA ASN A 7 -1.82 -50.67 8.12
C ASN A 7 -1.78 -51.79 9.16
N ILE A 8 -2.89 -51.99 9.87
CA ILE A 8 -3.03 -53.10 10.79
C ILE A 8 -3.46 -54.29 9.95
N LYS A 9 -2.54 -55.22 9.72
CA LYS A 9 -2.86 -56.52 9.12
C LYS A 9 -3.25 -57.47 10.24
N LEU A 10 -4.55 -57.74 10.36
CA LEU A 10 -5.09 -58.73 11.28
C LEU A 10 -5.26 -60.05 10.53
N TYR A 11 -4.54 -61.07 10.97
CA TYR A 11 -4.80 -62.43 10.51
C TYR A 11 -5.97 -63.02 11.31
N VAL A 12 -6.96 -63.58 10.63
CA VAL A 12 -8.13 -64.23 11.25
C VAL A 12 -8.05 -65.74 11.01
N PRO A 13 -7.48 -66.53 11.95
CA PRO A 13 -7.13 -67.93 11.71
C PRO A 13 -8.33 -68.83 11.39
N LYS A 14 -9.51 -68.51 11.92
CA LYS A 14 -10.74 -69.28 11.71
C LYS A 14 -11.21 -69.27 10.25
N HIS A 15 -10.82 -68.24 9.49
CA HIS A 15 -11.29 -68.02 8.12
C HIS A 15 -10.14 -67.99 7.11
N ASP A 16 -8.89 -68.15 7.54
CA ASP A 16 -7.68 -68.08 6.71
C ASP A 16 -7.62 -66.84 5.82
N VAL A 17 -7.93 -65.68 6.41
CA VAL A 17 -7.92 -64.39 5.71
C VAL A 17 -7.10 -63.36 6.47
N TYR A 18 -6.44 -62.49 5.70
CA TYR A 18 -5.86 -61.26 6.21
C TYR A 18 -6.84 -60.12 6.00
N ILE A 19 -7.17 -59.44 7.09
CA ILE A 19 -7.93 -58.20 7.05
C ILE A 19 -6.93 -57.06 7.17
N GLU A 20 -6.79 -56.27 6.10
CA GLU A 20 -6.04 -55.02 6.14
C GLU A 20 -6.97 -53.90 6.62
N MET A 21 -6.78 -53.47 7.86
CA MET A 21 -7.50 -52.35 8.43
C MET A 21 -6.63 -51.11 8.35
N GLN A 22 -7.10 -50.11 7.64
CA GLN A 22 -6.47 -48.80 7.63
C GLN A 22 -7.01 -48.01 8.83
N ALA A 23 -6.22 -47.91 9.90
CA ALA A 23 -6.62 -47.13 11.07
C ALA A 23 -6.60 -45.64 10.73
N THR A 24 -7.76 -45.05 10.48
CA THR A 24 -7.91 -43.62 10.28
C THR A 24 -8.63 -43.01 11.47
N LEU A 25 -7.88 -42.20 12.24
CA LEU A 25 -8.38 -41.01 12.95
C LEU A 25 -9.30 -41.24 14.17
N LYS A 26 -9.28 -40.26 15.09
CA LYS A 26 -10.19 -40.18 16.25
C LYS A 26 -11.67 -40.07 15.82
N ASN A 27 -11.92 -39.69 14.56
CA ASN A 27 -13.21 -39.52 13.90
C ASN A 27 -13.05 -39.84 12.40
N PHE A 28 -14.08 -40.37 11.71
CA PHE A 28 -14.08 -40.72 10.26
C PHE A 28 -14.04 -39.49 9.32
N THR A 29 -13.18 -38.51 9.57
CA THR A 29 -13.23 -37.16 8.97
C THR A 29 -12.75 -37.04 7.53
N THR A 30 -12.26 -38.12 6.91
CA THR A 30 -11.67 -38.10 5.56
C THR A 30 -12.45 -38.89 4.49
N LEU A 31 -13.54 -39.57 4.85
CA LEU A 31 -14.41 -40.28 3.87
C LEU A 31 -15.29 -39.28 3.12
N GLU A 32 -15.24 -39.29 1.79
CA GLU A 32 -16.07 -38.45 0.90
C GLU A 32 -17.56 -38.67 1.27
N GLY A 33 -18.27 -37.60 1.64
CA GLY A 33 -19.64 -37.66 2.17
C GLY A 33 -19.77 -37.55 3.71
N TYR A 34 -18.69 -37.77 4.46
CA TYR A 34 -18.63 -37.66 5.93
C TYR A 34 -17.57 -36.68 6.41
N THR A 35 -16.90 -35.97 5.49
CA THR A 35 -15.81 -35.06 5.83
C THR A 35 -16.29 -33.80 6.54
N VAL A 36 -15.96 -33.68 7.83
CA VAL A 36 -16.15 -32.44 8.60
C VAL A 36 -15.26 -31.30 8.06
N ILE A 37 -14.22 -31.64 7.30
CA ILE A 37 -13.14 -30.78 6.84
C ILE A 37 -13.45 -30.21 5.46
N GLU A 38 -13.27 -28.91 5.31
CA GLU A 38 -13.42 -28.22 4.04
C GLU A 38 -12.21 -28.51 3.14
N ASN A 39 -12.47 -28.70 1.84
CA ASN A 39 -11.44 -29.05 0.85
C ASN A 39 -10.62 -30.31 1.25
N PRO A 40 -11.28 -31.47 1.40
CA PRO A 40 -10.64 -32.69 1.89
C PRO A 40 -9.52 -33.23 0.97
N LYS A 41 -9.48 -32.79 -0.29
CA LYS A 41 -8.46 -33.20 -1.27
C LYS A 41 -7.16 -32.40 -1.13
N LEU A 42 -7.15 -31.26 -0.42
CA LEU A 42 -5.99 -30.37 -0.33
C LEU A 42 -4.74 -31.08 0.18
N SER A 43 -4.81 -31.73 1.35
CA SER A 43 -3.65 -32.41 1.96
C SER A 43 -3.12 -33.52 1.04
N HIS A 44 -4.03 -34.27 0.40
CA HIS A 44 -3.65 -35.31 -0.54
C HIS A 44 -2.94 -34.73 -1.77
N LEU A 45 -3.51 -33.73 -2.43
CA LEU A 45 -2.91 -33.09 -3.61
C LEU A 45 -1.55 -32.46 -3.27
N PHE A 46 -1.43 -31.82 -2.11
CA PHE A 46 -0.16 -31.26 -1.65
C PHE A 46 0.90 -32.36 -1.47
N TYR A 47 0.54 -33.48 -0.84
CA TYR A 47 1.41 -34.65 -0.72
C TYR A 47 1.81 -35.23 -2.09
N GLU A 48 0.87 -35.30 -3.04
CA GLU A 48 1.15 -35.82 -4.39
C GLU A 48 2.25 -35.02 -5.08
N HIS A 49 2.27 -33.69 -4.92
CA HIS A 49 3.36 -32.86 -5.45
C HIS A 49 4.70 -33.14 -4.75
N ILE A 50 4.69 -33.29 -3.42
CA ILE A 50 5.91 -33.44 -2.63
C ILE A 50 6.55 -34.83 -2.80
N ARG A 51 5.74 -35.90 -2.83
CA ARG A 51 6.25 -37.29 -2.82
C ARG A 51 7.05 -37.66 -4.08
N VAL A 52 6.71 -37.07 -5.22
CA VAL A 52 7.40 -37.33 -6.50
C VAL A 52 8.60 -36.40 -6.69
N TRP A 53 8.78 -35.42 -5.79
CA TRP A 53 9.81 -34.41 -5.92
C TRP A 53 11.18 -34.96 -5.51
N LYS A 54 12.08 -35.02 -6.48
CA LYS A 54 13.52 -35.19 -6.26
C LYS A 54 14.19 -33.83 -6.42
N PRO A 55 14.64 -33.20 -5.33
CA PRO A 55 15.29 -31.89 -5.40
C PRO A 55 16.64 -31.97 -6.10
N ASN A 56 16.96 -30.97 -6.91
CA ASN A 56 18.19 -30.94 -7.70
C ASN A 56 19.29 -30.05 -7.08
N ASN A 57 18.96 -29.24 -6.08
CA ASN A 57 19.87 -28.31 -5.42
C ASN A 57 19.45 -28.07 -3.96
N GLN A 58 20.31 -27.39 -3.21
CA GLN A 58 20.10 -27.12 -1.78
C GLN A 58 18.81 -26.31 -1.51
N SER A 59 18.49 -25.32 -2.36
CA SER A 59 17.28 -24.51 -2.20
C SER A 59 16.01 -25.34 -2.40
N GLU A 60 16.00 -26.26 -3.36
CA GLU A 60 14.89 -27.20 -3.55
C GLU A 60 14.76 -28.20 -2.40
N GLU A 61 15.86 -28.67 -1.83
CA GLU A 61 15.84 -29.57 -0.65
C GLU A 61 15.20 -28.86 0.55
N GLU A 62 15.60 -27.60 0.82
CA GLU A 62 15.04 -26.78 1.89
C GLU A 62 13.54 -26.53 1.68
N LEU A 63 13.13 -26.18 0.45
CA LEU A 63 11.72 -25.98 0.13
C LEU A 63 10.92 -27.28 0.26
N LYS A 64 11.48 -28.43 -0.16
CA LYS A 64 10.85 -29.74 0.02
C LYS A 64 10.68 -30.09 1.50
N GLN A 65 11.72 -29.92 2.32
CA GLN A 65 11.64 -30.15 3.76
C GLN A 65 10.56 -29.27 4.41
N ALA A 66 10.54 -27.98 4.10
CA ALA A 66 9.52 -27.06 4.59
C ALA A 66 8.11 -27.48 4.15
N SER A 67 7.97 -28.08 2.96
CA SER A 67 6.71 -28.61 2.46
C SER A 67 6.25 -29.85 3.23
N ASP A 68 7.17 -30.77 3.53
CA ASP A 68 6.91 -31.96 4.35
C ASP A 68 6.50 -31.56 5.79
N GLU A 69 7.15 -30.56 6.38
CA GLU A 69 6.78 -29.99 7.68
C GLU A 69 5.40 -29.32 7.64
N THR A 70 5.11 -28.55 6.59
CA THR A 70 3.82 -27.88 6.41
C THR A 70 2.69 -28.89 6.24
N LEU A 71 2.91 -29.94 5.43
CA LEU A 71 1.97 -31.04 5.27
C LEU A 71 1.70 -31.76 6.60
N THR A 72 2.72 -31.95 7.42
CA THR A 72 2.57 -32.53 8.76
C THR A 72 1.64 -31.68 9.62
N LYS A 73 1.85 -30.36 9.67
CA LYS A 73 0.97 -29.45 10.45
C LYS A 73 -0.47 -29.42 9.94
N ILE A 74 -0.66 -29.47 8.61
CA ILE A 74 -2.00 -29.59 8.01
C ILE A 74 -2.69 -30.88 8.46
N ASN A 75 -1.95 -32.00 8.43
CA ASN A 75 -2.46 -33.28 8.90
C ASN A 75 -2.77 -33.26 10.40
N ASP A 76 -1.95 -32.62 11.23
CA ASP A 76 -2.21 -32.51 12.67
C ASP A 76 -3.55 -31.81 12.96
N ILE A 77 -3.94 -30.81 12.16
CA ILE A 77 -5.26 -30.15 12.24
C ILE A 77 -6.39 -31.07 11.75
N ILE A 78 -6.20 -31.70 10.59
CA ILE A 78 -7.18 -32.63 9.99
C ILE A 78 -7.49 -33.77 10.97
N CYS A 79 -6.42 -34.32 11.55
CA CYS A 79 -6.43 -35.48 12.42
C CYS A 79 -6.76 -35.17 13.88
N GLU A 80 -6.90 -33.90 14.25
CA GLU A 80 -7.12 -33.45 15.64
C GLU A 80 -6.01 -33.95 16.59
N TRP A 81 -4.77 -33.97 16.12
CA TRP A 81 -3.60 -34.20 16.97
C TRP A 81 -3.14 -32.93 17.69
N ILE A 82 -3.64 -31.77 17.24
CA ILE A 82 -3.57 -30.50 17.95
C ILE A 82 -4.92 -30.24 18.62
N ASP A 83 -4.89 -29.70 19.84
CA ASP A 83 -6.09 -29.39 20.60
C ASP A 83 -6.95 -28.32 19.93
N ALA A 84 -8.28 -28.42 20.09
CA ALA A 84 -9.24 -27.47 19.52
C ALA A 84 -8.96 -26.00 19.90
N LYS A 85 -8.39 -25.75 21.09
CA LYS A 85 -7.99 -24.41 21.54
C LYS A 85 -6.86 -23.83 20.68
N ASP A 86 -5.89 -24.65 20.31
CA ASP A 86 -4.75 -24.24 19.48
C ASP A 86 -5.16 -24.08 18.02
N ILE A 87 -6.01 -24.97 17.49
CA ILE A 87 -6.62 -24.79 16.16
C ILE A 87 -7.37 -23.45 16.12
N LYS A 88 -8.15 -23.13 17.16
CA LYS A 88 -8.85 -21.85 17.26
C LYS A 88 -7.88 -20.67 17.25
N LYS A 89 -6.78 -20.75 18.02
CA LYS A 89 -5.73 -19.71 18.04
C LYS A 89 -5.12 -19.47 16.65
N ILE A 90 -4.84 -20.52 15.90
CA ILE A 90 -4.34 -20.41 14.52
C ILE A 90 -5.41 -19.77 13.63
N SER A 91 -6.65 -20.26 13.69
CA SER A 91 -7.77 -19.77 12.87
C SER A 91 -8.10 -18.30 13.12
N ASN A 92 -7.89 -17.78 14.33
CA ASN A 92 -8.15 -16.37 14.65
C ASN A 92 -7.24 -15.40 13.87
N ARG A 93 -6.15 -15.90 13.26
CA ARG A 93 -5.26 -15.12 12.41
C ARG A 93 -5.66 -15.15 10.93
N TYR A 94 -6.71 -15.92 10.60
CA TYR A 94 -7.21 -16.04 9.24
C TYR A 94 -7.72 -14.70 8.74
N LYS A 95 -7.26 -14.34 7.54
CA LYS A 95 -7.81 -13.25 6.75
C LYS A 95 -8.09 -13.77 5.35
N PRO A 96 -9.29 -13.54 4.79
CA PRO A 96 -9.62 -14.02 3.46
C PRO A 96 -8.77 -13.32 2.40
N ASN A 97 -8.50 -13.99 1.28
CA ASN A 97 -7.77 -13.39 0.16
C ASN A 97 -8.43 -12.09 -0.36
N SER A 98 -9.75 -11.94 -0.23
CA SER A 98 -10.44 -10.70 -0.60
C SER A 98 -10.04 -9.50 0.28
N GLU A 99 -9.59 -9.73 1.51
CA GLU A 99 -9.09 -8.69 2.42
C GLU A 99 -7.61 -8.42 2.18
N ILE A 100 -6.77 -9.46 2.16
CA ILE A 100 -5.30 -9.28 2.11
C ILE A 100 -4.73 -9.13 0.70
N ARG A 101 -5.44 -9.66 -0.31
CA ARG A 101 -5.04 -9.72 -1.74
C ARG A 101 -3.62 -10.23 -1.93
N ILE A 102 -3.48 -11.55 -1.99
CA ILE A 102 -2.19 -12.24 -2.07
C ILE A 102 -1.50 -11.92 -3.40
N LEU A 103 -0.22 -11.57 -3.32
CA LEU A 103 0.58 -11.21 -4.49
C LEU A 103 1.05 -12.48 -5.20
N LYS A 104 1.04 -12.45 -6.53
CA LYS A 104 1.55 -13.56 -7.33
C LYS A 104 3.07 -13.68 -7.14
N PRO A 105 3.60 -14.88 -6.85
CA PRO A 105 5.03 -15.05 -6.65
C PRO A 105 5.83 -14.82 -7.95
N PRO A 106 7.02 -14.18 -7.89
CA PRO A 106 7.81 -13.81 -9.07
C PRO A 106 8.22 -15.01 -9.91
N GLN A 107 8.44 -16.16 -9.28
CA GLN A 107 8.77 -17.43 -9.94
C GLN A 107 7.68 -17.90 -10.93
N LEU A 108 6.44 -17.42 -10.79
CA LEU A 108 5.33 -17.72 -11.71
C LEU A 108 5.14 -16.67 -12.81
N LYS A 109 5.94 -15.59 -12.84
CA LYS A 109 5.94 -14.58 -13.91
C LYS A 109 6.81 -15.02 -15.07
N GLU A 110 8.00 -15.55 -14.78
CA GLU A 110 8.99 -15.99 -15.77
C GLU A 110 8.69 -17.35 -16.40
N ALA A 111 7.77 -18.12 -15.81
CA ALA A 111 7.28 -19.37 -16.37
C ALA A 111 6.35 -19.11 -17.57
N ILE A 112 6.95 -18.65 -18.67
CA ILE A 112 6.33 -18.52 -19.98
C ILE A 112 5.95 -19.95 -20.41
N GLU A 113 4.67 -20.14 -20.73
CA GLU A 113 4.06 -21.39 -21.24
C GLU A 113 3.92 -22.56 -20.23
N GLY A 114 2.76 -23.22 -20.30
CA GLY A 114 2.42 -24.36 -19.43
C GLY A 114 3.38 -25.55 -19.50
N GLN A 115 4.29 -25.59 -20.49
CA GLN A 115 5.31 -26.63 -20.61
C GLN A 115 6.42 -26.51 -19.54
N ILE A 116 6.86 -25.29 -19.19
CA ILE A 116 7.93 -25.10 -18.18
C ILE A 116 7.42 -25.47 -16.78
N ILE A 117 6.20 -25.03 -16.46
CA ILE A 117 5.55 -25.38 -15.18
C ILE A 117 5.35 -26.90 -15.09
N ASN A 118 5.05 -27.57 -16.20
CA ASN A 118 4.81 -29.01 -16.19
C ASN A 118 6.06 -29.86 -15.92
N ASN A 119 7.26 -29.34 -16.15
CA ASN A 119 8.50 -30.08 -15.95
C ASN A 119 9.20 -29.77 -14.61
N ASN A 120 8.89 -28.63 -13.99
CA ASN A 120 9.48 -28.24 -12.70
C ASN A 120 8.49 -28.46 -11.54
N ILE A 121 8.80 -29.41 -10.66
CA ILE A 121 7.93 -29.78 -9.52
C ILE A 121 7.82 -28.63 -8.50
N ALA A 122 8.89 -27.86 -8.27
CA ALA A 122 8.86 -26.70 -7.39
C ALA A 122 7.87 -25.63 -7.91
N LEU A 123 7.89 -25.34 -9.22
CA LEU A 123 6.94 -24.40 -9.83
C LEU A 123 5.49 -24.92 -9.75
N LYS A 124 5.25 -26.23 -9.92
CA LYS A 124 3.92 -26.82 -9.70
C LYS A 124 3.43 -26.63 -8.27
N LEU A 125 4.31 -26.86 -7.30
CA LEU A 125 3.99 -26.70 -5.89
C LEU A 125 3.67 -25.24 -5.56
N ILE A 126 4.50 -24.31 -6.04
CA ILE A 126 4.30 -22.87 -5.87
C ILE A 126 2.96 -22.45 -6.47
N LYS A 127 2.67 -22.89 -7.70
CA LYS A 127 1.38 -22.64 -8.36
C LYS A 127 0.21 -23.22 -7.57
N PHE A 128 0.32 -24.48 -7.13
CA PHE A 128 -0.70 -25.14 -6.34
C PHE A 128 -1.02 -24.35 -5.06
N VAL A 129 0.01 -23.98 -4.29
CA VAL A 129 -0.16 -23.23 -3.04
C VAL A 129 -0.79 -21.86 -3.31
N TYR A 130 -0.30 -21.13 -4.32
CA TYR A 130 -0.88 -19.85 -4.72
C TYR A 130 -2.35 -19.97 -5.14
N ASP A 131 -2.68 -20.97 -5.97
CA ASP A 131 -4.06 -21.21 -6.43
C ASP A 131 -4.98 -21.59 -5.25
N GLN A 132 -4.51 -22.43 -4.32
CA GLN A 132 -5.24 -22.75 -3.09
C GLN A 132 -5.49 -21.48 -2.27
N LEU A 133 -4.48 -20.66 -2.05
CA LEU A 133 -4.62 -19.41 -1.30
C LEU A 133 -5.58 -18.41 -1.96
N CYS A 134 -5.65 -18.40 -3.29
CA CYS A 134 -6.56 -17.51 -4.02
C CYS A 134 -8.01 -17.99 -4.02
N GLN A 135 -8.22 -19.31 -4.14
CA GLN A 135 -9.54 -19.91 -4.41
C GLN A 135 -10.21 -20.50 -3.16
N PHE A 136 -9.43 -20.99 -2.19
CA PHE A 136 -9.95 -21.63 -1.00
C PHE A 136 -10.51 -20.58 -0.03
N LYS A 137 -11.83 -20.59 0.16
CA LYS A 137 -12.56 -19.68 1.05
C LYS A 137 -13.15 -20.45 2.24
N PRO A 138 -12.33 -20.87 3.21
CA PRO A 138 -12.81 -21.67 4.33
C PRO A 138 -13.78 -20.88 5.24
N MET A 139 -14.87 -21.53 5.65
CA MET A 139 -15.83 -21.02 6.63
C MET A 139 -15.67 -21.67 8.00
N LYS A 140 -15.11 -22.87 8.07
CA LYS A 140 -14.92 -23.62 9.31
C LYS A 140 -13.54 -23.35 9.92
N ILE A 141 -13.48 -23.40 11.25
CA ILE A 141 -12.26 -23.17 12.05
C ILE A 141 -11.05 -23.98 11.56
N LYS A 142 -11.24 -25.27 11.22
CA LYS A 142 -10.15 -26.11 10.69
C LYS A 142 -9.67 -25.65 9.31
N GLY A 143 -10.59 -25.32 8.40
CA GLY A 143 -10.24 -24.82 7.08
C GLY A 143 -9.47 -23.50 7.17
N GLN A 144 -9.91 -22.60 8.04
CA GLN A 144 -9.24 -21.33 8.32
C GLN A 144 -7.84 -21.55 8.89
N ALA A 145 -7.67 -22.49 9.82
CA ALA A 145 -6.36 -22.82 10.37
C ALA A 145 -5.41 -23.41 9.30
N ILE A 146 -5.90 -24.30 8.43
CA ILE A 146 -5.14 -24.85 7.30
C ILE A 146 -4.71 -23.73 6.34
N TYR A 147 -5.61 -22.80 6.02
CA TYR A 147 -5.30 -21.65 5.18
C TYR A 147 -4.18 -20.80 5.77
N VAL A 148 -4.24 -20.50 7.09
CA VAL A 148 -3.20 -19.73 7.77
C VAL A 148 -1.84 -20.43 7.67
N ILE A 149 -1.79 -21.75 7.86
CA ILE A 149 -0.54 -22.52 7.74
C ILE A 149 0.02 -22.46 6.31
N LEU A 150 -0.84 -22.61 5.29
CA LEU A 150 -0.41 -22.47 3.89
C LEU A 150 0.09 -21.06 3.58
N PHE A 151 -0.56 -20.03 4.13
CA PHE A 151 -0.16 -18.65 3.92
C PHE A 151 1.18 -18.33 4.60
N GLU A 152 1.42 -18.85 5.80
CA GLU A 152 2.73 -18.74 6.48
C GLU A 152 3.84 -19.43 5.68
N TYR A 153 3.57 -20.64 5.17
CA TYR A 153 4.49 -21.35 4.30
C TYR A 153 4.79 -20.56 3.02
N PHE A 154 3.75 -20.04 2.37
CA PHE A 154 3.87 -19.20 1.17
C PHE A 154 4.70 -17.95 1.43
N LYS A 155 4.41 -17.21 2.50
CA LYS A 155 5.15 -15.99 2.86
C LYS A 155 6.62 -16.31 3.13
N LYS A 156 6.91 -17.35 3.91
CA LYS A 156 8.27 -17.64 4.35
C LYS A 156 9.15 -18.28 3.27
N TYR A 157 8.63 -19.28 2.56
CA TYR A 157 9.46 -20.14 1.71
C TYR A 157 9.26 -19.92 0.20
N ILE A 158 8.13 -19.35 -0.21
CA ILE A 158 7.87 -19.07 -1.64
C ILE A 158 8.19 -17.61 -1.96
N ILE A 159 7.65 -16.67 -1.19
CA ILE A 159 7.89 -15.23 -1.37
C ILE A 159 9.22 -14.81 -0.74
N GLY A 160 9.54 -15.33 0.44
CA GLY A 160 10.70 -14.97 1.24
C GLY A 160 10.36 -13.95 2.33
N GLU A 161 11.03 -14.05 3.49
CA GLU A 161 10.70 -13.23 4.66
C GLU A 161 10.87 -11.72 4.44
N MET A 162 11.79 -11.32 3.55
CA MET A 162 12.07 -9.91 3.23
C MET A 162 11.07 -9.29 2.23
N ASN A 163 10.15 -10.09 1.72
CA ASN A 163 9.32 -9.76 0.58
C ASN A 163 7.84 -9.70 0.99
N PRO A 164 7.06 -8.68 0.56
CA PRO A 164 5.64 -8.63 0.87
C PRO A 164 4.90 -9.74 0.11
N ALA A 165 4.13 -10.56 0.83
CA ALA A 165 3.37 -11.66 0.25
C ALA A 165 1.94 -11.25 -0.15
N SER A 166 1.50 -10.07 0.28
CA SER A 166 0.13 -9.57 0.09
C SER A 166 0.11 -8.05 -0.04
N CYS A 167 -0.99 -7.51 -0.59
CA CYS A 167 -1.19 -6.06 -0.64
C CYS A 167 -1.23 -5.45 0.77
N ALA A 168 -1.74 -6.19 1.76
CA ALA A 168 -1.73 -5.77 3.16
C ALA A 168 -0.30 -5.61 3.73
N ASP A 169 0.64 -6.49 3.32
CA ASP A 169 2.06 -6.35 3.69
C ASP A 169 2.67 -5.09 3.05
N VAL A 170 2.37 -4.83 1.76
CA VAL A 170 2.83 -3.60 1.06
C VAL A 170 2.31 -2.34 1.74
N ILE A 171 1.02 -2.29 2.09
CA ILE A 171 0.43 -1.17 2.84
C ILE A 171 1.15 -0.97 4.16
N SER A 172 1.46 -2.05 4.87
CA SER A 172 2.13 -1.98 6.18
C SER A 172 3.55 -1.42 6.05
N LEU A 173 4.31 -1.90 5.07
CA LEU A 173 5.66 -1.38 4.77
C LEU A 173 5.64 0.11 4.40
N LEU A 174 4.72 0.52 3.53
CA LEU A 174 4.59 1.92 3.13
C LEU A 174 4.17 2.83 4.29
N LYS A 175 3.29 2.35 5.19
CA LYS A 175 2.93 3.06 6.42
C LYS A 175 4.09 3.19 7.39
N GLU A 176 4.85 2.12 7.58
CA GLU A 176 6.03 2.12 8.46
C GLU A 176 7.12 3.05 7.91
N SER A 177 7.41 2.97 6.61
CA SER A 177 8.32 3.90 5.94
C SER A 177 7.85 5.35 6.09
N ARG A 178 6.55 5.62 5.92
CA ARG A 178 6.01 6.97 6.14
C ARG A 178 6.17 7.43 7.58
N LYS A 179 5.96 6.54 8.55
CA LYS A 179 6.15 6.85 9.96
C LYS A 179 7.63 7.21 10.25
N GLN A 180 8.57 6.45 9.70
CA GLN A 180 10.00 6.74 9.81
C GLN A 180 10.37 8.11 9.21
N GLU A 181 9.87 8.43 8.00
CA GLU A 181 10.06 9.75 7.39
C GLU A 181 9.57 10.90 8.28
N LEU A 182 8.47 10.71 9.01
CA LEU A 182 7.90 11.70 9.92
C LEU A 182 8.65 11.79 11.26
N GLU A 183 9.21 10.68 11.73
CA GLU A 183 10.04 10.66 12.94
C GLU A 183 11.40 11.33 12.72
N GLU A 184 11.97 11.20 11.52
CA GLU A 184 13.21 11.88 11.12
C GLU A 184 13.00 13.39 10.89
N ASP A 185 11.82 13.79 10.41
CA ASP A 185 11.48 15.19 10.15
C ASP A 185 10.52 15.74 11.22
N THR A 186 11.10 16.18 12.35
CA THR A 186 10.35 16.76 13.48
C THR A 186 9.51 17.98 13.06
N THR A 187 9.99 18.77 12.10
CA THR A 187 9.26 19.93 11.57
C THR A 187 8.01 19.51 10.83
N MET A 188 8.08 18.41 10.07
CA MET A 188 6.94 17.86 9.36
C MET A 188 5.93 17.20 10.31
N SER A 189 6.39 16.52 11.36
CA SER A 189 5.48 15.99 12.39
C SER A 189 4.70 17.11 13.09
N GLN A 190 5.35 18.20 13.45
CA GLN A 190 4.69 19.39 14.03
C GLN A 190 3.71 20.05 13.06
N ALA A 191 4.10 20.16 11.78
CA ALA A 191 3.25 20.70 10.74
C ALA A 191 1.97 19.86 10.53
N LEU A 192 2.04 18.54 10.69
CA LEU A 192 0.87 17.66 10.63
C LEU A 192 -0.04 17.80 11.86
N GLU A 193 0.51 17.93 13.07
CA GLU A 193 -0.31 18.15 14.28
C GLU A 193 -1.09 19.47 14.23
N THR A 194 -0.53 20.48 13.56
CA THR A 194 -1.14 21.82 13.38
C THR A 194 -1.85 21.99 12.04
N TYR A 195 -1.93 20.95 11.21
CA TYR A 195 -2.51 21.04 9.88
C TYR A 195 -3.96 21.55 9.91
N ILE A 196 -4.26 22.54 9.08
CA ILE A 196 -5.61 23.05 8.83
C ILE A 196 -5.92 22.80 7.37
N SER A 197 -7.17 22.40 7.08
CA SER A 197 -7.56 22.17 5.70
C SER A 197 -7.43 23.45 4.90
N LEU A 198 -6.75 23.37 3.75
CA LEU A 198 -6.41 24.52 2.94
C LEU A 198 -7.55 24.90 2.01
N GLN A 199 -7.73 26.19 1.76
CA GLN A 199 -8.63 26.66 0.73
C GLN A 199 -7.89 26.63 -0.61
N ALA A 200 -8.60 26.22 -1.65
CA ALA A 200 -8.08 26.17 -2.99
C ALA A 200 -9.10 26.68 -4.01
N ASN A 201 -8.60 26.97 -5.20
CA ASN A 201 -9.40 27.34 -6.35
C ASN A 201 -8.77 26.81 -7.64
N ASN A 202 -9.52 26.87 -8.74
CA ASN A 202 -9.05 26.49 -10.08
C ASN A 202 -8.28 27.62 -10.79
N TYR A 203 -8.05 28.76 -10.12
CA TYR A 203 -7.28 29.89 -10.62
C TYR A 203 -6.37 30.50 -9.54
N GLN A 204 -5.29 31.14 -9.99
CA GLN A 204 -4.31 31.79 -9.11
C GLN A 204 -4.96 32.91 -8.29
N TYR A 205 -4.52 33.06 -7.04
CA TYR A 205 -4.91 34.18 -6.19
C TYR A 205 -4.29 35.49 -6.72
N THR A 206 -5.12 36.52 -6.93
CA THR A 206 -4.63 37.87 -7.24
C THR A 206 -4.95 38.83 -6.10
N ASP A 207 -3.99 39.68 -5.70
CA ASP A 207 -4.13 40.61 -4.56
C ASP A 207 -5.29 41.61 -4.70
N ASN A 208 -5.91 41.72 -5.89
CA ASN A 208 -7.06 42.58 -6.17
C ASN A 208 -8.41 41.86 -6.06
N ASP A 209 -8.43 40.55 -5.77
CA ASP A 209 -9.65 39.79 -5.54
C ASP A 209 -10.18 40.07 -4.13
N ASP A 210 -10.82 41.22 -3.95
CA ASP A 210 -11.62 41.54 -2.76
C ASP A 210 -12.81 40.57 -2.65
N ASN A 211 -12.62 39.31 -2.25
CA ASN A 211 -13.60 38.33 -1.73
C ASN A 211 -15.06 38.37 -2.29
N LYS A 212 -15.27 38.85 -3.51
CA LYS A 212 -16.61 39.08 -4.08
C LYS A 212 -17.17 37.81 -4.72
N LYS A 213 -16.30 36.83 -5.01
CA LYS A 213 -16.68 35.50 -5.47
C LYS A 213 -16.20 34.48 -4.43
N ASN A 214 -17.16 33.88 -3.73
CA ASN A 214 -16.93 32.93 -2.65
C ASN A 214 -16.71 31.50 -3.22
N ASP A 215 -15.95 31.40 -4.32
CA ASP A 215 -15.84 30.19 -5.14
C ASP A 215 -14.71 29.26 -4.67
N SER A 216 -14.02 29.60 -3.57
CA SER A 216 -12.98 28.76 -2.97
C SER A 216 -13.59 27.52 -2.33
N TYR A 217 -12.89 26.39 -2.42
CA TYR A 217 -13.30 25.12 -1.84
C TYR A 217 -12.20 24.54 -0.95
N ASP A 218 -12.58 23.55 -0.14
CA ASP A 218 -11.64 22.76 0.65
C ASP A 218 -10.77 21.90 -0.28
N CYS A 219 -9.46 22.17 -0.30
CA CYS A 219 -8.52 21.50 -1.19
C CYS A 219 -8.46 19.99 -0.94
N PHE A 220 -8.46 19.58 0.33
CA PHE A 220 -8.36 18.19 0.71
C PHE A 220 -9.59 17.42 0.26
N GLN A 221 -10.78 17.94 0.60
CA GLN A 221 -12.05 17.33 0.24
C GLN A 221 -12.21 17.23 -1.28
N TYR A 222 -11.83 18.27 -2.02
CA TYR A 222 -11.84 18.24 -3.48
C TYR A 222 -10.91 17.17 -4.06
N ILE A 223 -9.70 17.01 -3.51
CA ILE A 223 -8.78 15.93 -3.91
C ILE A 223 -9.41 14.57 -3.59
N ILE A 224 -9.95 14.38 -2.39
CA ILE A 224 -10.63 13.12 -2.01
C ILE A 224 -11.79 12.80 -2.96
N ASP A 225 -12.64 13.78 -3.29
CA ASP A 225 -13.79 13.59 -4.16
C ASP A 225 -13.35 13.32 -5.61
N SER A 226 -12.34 14.04 -6.10
CA SER A 226 -11.69 13.75 -7.40
C SER A 226 -11.10 12.33 -7.46
N LEU A 227 -10.57 11.84 -6.34
CA LEU A 227 -10.05 10.48 -6.23
C LEU A 227 -11.19 9.43 -6.16
N ARG A 228 -12.39 9.79 -5.68
CA ARG A 228 -13.58 8.93 -5.49
C ARG A 228 -14.51 8.84 -6.71
N GLU A 229 -14.73 9.95 -7.43
CA GLU A 229 -15.83 10.16 -8.41
C GLU A 229 -15.86 9.17 -9.60
N GLU A 230 -14.83 8.35 -9.81
CA GLU A 230 -14.83 7.35 -10.89
C GLU A 230 -15.58 6.04 -10.57
N LYS A 231 -16.26 5.94 -9.41
CA LYS A 231 -17.07 4.75 -9.07
C LYS A 231 -18.49 4.75 -9.65
N GLU A 232 -19.07 5.88 -10.05
CA GLU A 232 -20.53 5.94 -10.31
C GLU A 232 -21.01 6.42 -11.69
N GLU A 233 -20.23 7.12 -12.52
CA GLU A 233 -20.71 7.50 -13.86
C GLU A 233 -19.71 7.22 -14.98
N LYS A 234 -20.07 6.23 -15.83
CA LYS A 234 -19.47 5.88 -17.13
C LYS A 234 -17.95 5.68 -17.09
N ARG A 235 -17.56 4.40 -17.13
CA ARG A 235 -16.31 3.94 -17.77
C ARG A 235 -16.15 4.60 -19.15
N ASN A 236 -15.61 5.80 -19.20
CA ASN A 236 -14.73 6.18 -20.29
C ASN A 236 -13.40 5.54 -19.94
N GLU A 237 -13.24 4.30 -20.38
CA GLU A 237 -11.97 3.58 -20.33
C GLU A 237 -10.90 4.51 -20.93
N ASN A 238 -9.84 4.80 -20.15
CA ASN A 238 -8.55 5.40 -20.54
C ASN A 238 -8.25 6.88 -20.22
N LYS A 239 -9.10 7.66 -19.55
CA LYS A 239 -8.67 9.02 -19.15
C LYS A 239 -7.80 9.00 -17.90
N GLN A 240 -6.52 9.30 -18.08
CA GLN A 240 -5.52 9.35 -17.01
C GLN A 240 -5.59 10.70 -16.31
N GLN A 241 -5.73 10.71 -14.98
CA GLN A 241 -5.89 11.94 -14.20
C GLN A 241 -4.57 12.41 -13.57
N VAL A 242 -4.17 13.63 -13.91
CA VAL A 242 -3.04 14.34 -13.29
C VAL A 242 -3.58 15.57 -12.57
N ILE A 243 -3.31 15.68 -11.28
CA ILE A 243 -3.68 16.85 -10.48
C ILE A 243 -2.41 17.65 -10.22
N VAL A 244 -2.39 18.91 -10.62
CA VAL A 244 -1.27 19.82 -10.34
C VAL A 244 -1.67 20.74 -9.21
N LEU A 245 -0.99 20.62 -8.07
CA LEU A 245 -1.20 21.42 -6.87
C LEU A 245 -0.14 22.52 -6.78
N GLN A 246 -0.55 23.75 -7.08
CA GLN A 246 0.28 24.94 -6.94
C GLN A 246 0.00 25.68 -5.64
N GLY A 247 1.04 26.26 -5.06
CA GLY A 247 0.94 27.16 -3.91
C GLY A 247 2.24 27.90 -3.67
N LYS A 248 2.23 28.90 -2.81
CA LYS A 248 3.47 29.59 -2.40
C LYS A 248 4.40 28.66 -1.60
N SER A 249 5.64 29.08 -1.40
CA SER A 249 6.55 28.36 -0.49
C SER A 249 5.94 28.37 0.92
N GLY A 250 5.97 27.24 1.61
CA GLY A 250 5.39 27.15 2.96
C GLY A 250 3.85 27.16 3.02
N SER A 251 3.15 27.03 1.88
CA SER A 251 1.67 27.05 1.83
C SER A 251 1.00 25.76 2.35
N GLY A 252 1.75 24.80 2.89
CA GLY A 252 1.18 23.58 3.47
C GLY A 252 0.74 22.50 2.48
N LYS A 253 1.31 22.44 1.26
CA LYS A 253 0.99 21.45 0.20
C LYS A 253 1.07 19.97 0.61
N LYS A 254 1.63 19.66 1.78
CA LYS A 254 1.80 18.29 2.28
C LYS A 254 0.46 17.81 2.84
N GLU A 255 -0.12 16.82 2.17
CA GLU A 255 -1.48 16.37 2.43
C GLU A 255 -1.54 15.07 3.28
N ALA A 256 -2.51 14.97 4.19
CA ALA A 256 -2.73 13.81 5.07
C ALA A 256 -3.59 12.69 4.43
N LEU A 257 -3.33 12.35 3.15
CA LEU A 257 -4.13 11.35 2.41
C LEU A 257 -4.15 9.95 3.06
N TRP A 258 -3.12 9.61 3.86
CA TRP A 258 -3.04 8.33 4.57
C TRP A 258 -4.15 8.11 5.60
N GLU A 259 -4.61 9.17 6.27
CA GLU A 259 -5.71 9.08 7.24
C GLU A 259 -7.03 8.71 6.56
N THR A 260 -7.22 9.17 5.33
CA THR A 260 -8.43 8.86 4.54
C THR A 260 -8.40 7.44 3.97
N HIS A 261 -7.23 6.94 3.57
CA HIS A 261 -7.06 5.53 3.20
C HIS A 261 -7.36 4.61 4.40
N ALA A 262 -6.94 4.96 5.62
CA ALA A 262 -7.23 4.15 6.82
C ALA A 262 -8.74 4.02 7.10
N ASN A 263 -9.53 5.01 6.69
CA ASN A 263 -10.99 5.04 6.82
C ASN A 263 -11.72 4.37 5.62
N ASN A 264 -11.02 3.56 4.80
CA ASN A 264 -11.55 2.90 3.59
C ASN A 264 -12.18 3.85 2.56
N SER A 265 -11.86 5.14 2.62
CA SER A 265 -12.46 6.16 1.77
C SER A 265 -11.81 6.28 0.39
N ILE A 266 -10.58 5.78 0.24
CA ILE A 266 -9.84 5.67 -1.03
C ILE A 266 -9.39 4.22 -1.18
N THR A 267 -9.58 3.64 -2.36
CA THR A 267 -9.16 2.26 -2.67
C THR A 267 -7.70 2.15 -3.12
N SER A 268 -7.12 3.25 -3.59
CA SER A 268 -5.74 3.35 -4.05
C SER A 268 -4.80 3.77 -2.91
N ILE A 269 -3.60 3.20 -2.88
CA ILE A 269 -2.62 3.46 -1.82
C ILE A 269 -1.88 4.78 -2.08
N PRO A 270 -1.94 5.78 -1.18
CA PRO A 270 -1.18 7.01 -1.33
C PRO A 270 0.31 6.75 -1.07
N VAL A 271 1.18 7.23 -1.96
CA VAL A 271 2.63 7.13 -1.80
C VAL A 271 3.26 8.49 -2.07
N TYR A 272 3.89 9.04 -1.03
CA TYR A 272 4.62 10.30 -1.10
C TYR A 272 6.03 10.07 -1.63
N ILE A 273 6.39 10.83 -2.67
CA ILE A 273 7.67 10.75 -3.37
C ILE A 273 8.24 12.17 -3.45
N SER A 274 9.34 12.40 -2.75
CA SER A 274 10.09 13.65 -2.88
C SER A 274 10.92 13.59 -4.15
N LEU A 275 10.53 14.38 -5.16
CA LEU A 275 11.26 14.45 -6.43
C LEU A 275 12.71 14.92 -6.24
N PRO A 276 13.03 15.93 -5.41
CA PRO A 276 14.43 16.33 -5.16
C PRO A 276 15.32 15.20 -4.65
N LYS A 277 14.76 14.27 -3.87
CA LYS A 277 15.50 13.13 -3.29
C LYS A 277 15.68 11.98 -4.30
N CYS A 278 14.71 11.76 -5.18
CA CYS A 278 14.67 10.59 -6.06
C CYS A 278 15.12 10.89 -7.50
N TYR A 279 15.08 12.15 -7.93
CA TYR A 279 15.31 12.51 -9.32
C TYR A 279 16.79 12.38 -9.71
N SER A 280 17.03 11.64 -10.80
CA SER A 280 18.32 11.49 -11.45
C SER A 280 18.16 11.64 -12.95
N GLU A 281 19.00 12.47 -13.59
CA GLU A 281 18.95 12.75 -15.04
C GLU A 281 19.23 11.50 -15.90
N LEU A 282 19.90 10.49 -15.34
CA LEU A 282 20.29 9.28 -16.05
C LEU A 282 19.16 8.24 -16.14
N ASP A 283 18.21 8.24 -15.20
CA ASP A 283 17.23 7.16 -15.01
C ASP A 283 15.81 7.66 -14.68
N GLU A 284 15.37 8.71 -15.37
CA GLU A 284 14.07 9.37 -15.12
C GLU A 284 12.87 8.41 -15.18
N LYS A 285 12.91 7.42 -16.08
CA LYS A 285 11.88 6.39 -16.24
C LYS A 285 11.75 5.46 -15.03
N GLN A 286 12.76 5.42 -14.15
CA GLN A 286 12.81 4.56 -12.97
C GLN A 286 12.50 5.33 -11.68
N ILE A 287 12.02 6.58 -11.75
CA ILE A 287 11.83 7.40 -10.54
C ILE A 287 10.86 6.77 -9.53
N ILE A 288 9.74 6.21 -9.99
CA ILE A 288 8.78 5.52 -9.12
C ILE A 288 9.40 4.25 -8.54
N PHE A 289 10.14 3.52 -9.37
CA PHE A 289 10.84 2.30 -8.96
C PHE A 289 11.87 2.61 -7.86
N GLN A 290 12.72 3.63 -8.05
CA GLN A 290 13.70 4.09 -7.06
C GLN A 290 13.02 4.57 -5.77
N ALA A 291 11.90 5.31 -5.89
CA ALA A 291 11.16 5.77 -4.73
C ALA A 291 10.60 4.61 -3.89
N LEU A 292 10.09 3.55 -4.51
CA LEU A 292 9.62 2.36 -3.80
C LEU A 292 10.78 1.55 -3.18
N GLN A 293 11.95 1.52 -3.81
CA GLN A 293 13.14 0.89 -3.23
C GLN A 293 13.65 1.62 -1.99
N ILE A 294 13.64 2.96 -1.98
CA ILE A 294 13.97 3.76 -0.78
C ILE A 294 13.02 3.40 0.38
N LYS A 295 11.78 3.03 0.06
CA LYS A 295 10.77 2.54 1.02
C LYS A 295 10.87 1.04 1.30
N GLN A 296 12.03 0.43 1.05
CA GLN A 296 12.37 -0.97 1.34
C GLN A 296 11.56 -2.02 0.56
N ILE A 297 11.01 -1.67 -0.59
CA ILE A 297 10.34 -2.63 -1.47
C ILE A 297 11.37 -3.21 -2.45
N ASN A 298 11.53 -4.52 -2.43
CA ASN A 298 12.51 -5.23 -3.27
C ASN A 298 12.18 -5.17 -4.77
N LYS A 299 13.23 -5.05 -5.59
CA LYS A 299 13.17 -4.94 -7.06
C LYS A 299 12.31 -6.02 -7.71
N GLU A 300 12.47 -7.26 -7.27
CA GLU A 300 11.83 -8.45 -7.85
C GLU A 300 10.30 -8.40 -7.72
N ILE A 301 9.76 -7.69 -6.72
CA ILE A 301 8.34 -7.65 -6.41
C ILE A 301 7.66 -6.38 -6.90
N ILE A 302 8.41 -5.31 -7.18
CA ILE A 302 7.85 -4.05 -7.68
C ILE A 302 6.98 -4.29 -8.93
N ASP A 303 7.44 -5.17 -9.81
CA ASP A 303 6.73 -5.55 -11.02
C ASP A 303 5.36 -6.20 -10.75
N ILE A 304 5.29 -7.06 -9.74
CA ILE A 304 4.04 -7.70 -9.30
C ILE A 304 3.13 -6.66 -8.63
N ILE A 305 3.70 -5.81 -7.79
CA ILE A 305 2.98 -4.73 -7.12
C ILE A 305 2.32 -3.80 -8.14
N ARG A 306 3.07 -3.39 -9.16
CA ARG A 306 2.61 -2.53 -10.26
C ARG A 306 1.38 -3.08 -10.97
N GLU A 307 1.31 -4.40 -11.18
CA GLU A 307 0.19 -5.07 -11.85
C GLU A 307 -1.03 -5.29 -10.94
N ASN A 308 -0.83 -5.38 -9.62
CA ASN A 308 -1.87 -5.80 -8.68
C ASN A 308 -2.43 -4.67 -7.81
N ILE A 309 -1.73 -3.54 -7.70
CA ILE A 309 -2.07 -2.48 -6.75
C ILE A 309 -2.35 -1.17 -7.49
N SER A 310 -3.39 -0.47 -7.03
CA SER A 310 -3.70 0.88 -7.50
C SER A 310 -3.09 1.91 -6.54
N PHE A 311 -2.48 2.95 -7.08
CA PHE A 311 -1.75 3.96 -6.31
C PHE A 311 -2.33 5.37 -6.48
N VAL A 312 -1.99 6.24 -5.51
CA VAL A 312 -2.01 7.70 -5.68
C VAL A 312 -0.59 8.18 -5.43
N PHE A 313 0.14 8.55 -6.49
CA PHE A 313 1.49 9.07 -6.34
C PHE A 313 1.45 10.57 -6.10
N ILE A 314 2.03 11.00 -4.97
CA ILE A 314 2.19 12.42 -4.63
C ILE A 314 3.65 12.78 -4.90
N LEU A 315 3.89 13.41 -6.03
CA LEU A 315 5.20 13.81 -6.53
C LEU A 315 5.47 15.24 -6.07
N ASP A 316 6.23 15.36 -4.99
CA ASP A 316 6.45 16.62 -4.28
C ASP A 316 7.71 17.34 -4.74
N GLY A 317 7.60 18.66 -4.96
CA GLY A 317 8.72 19.54 -5.27
C GLY A 317 9.17 19.47 -6.74
N PHE A 318 8.24 19.45 -7.69
CA PHE A 318 8.59 19.42 -9.10
C PHE A 318 9.37 20.67 -9.55
N ASP A 319 9.07 21.84 -8.96
CA ASP A 319 9.82 23.07 -9.24
C ASP A 319 11.31 22.98 -8.91
N GLU A 320 11.68 22.19 -7.92
CA GLU A 320 13.07 22.04 -7.48
C GLU A 320 13.92 21.20 -8.46
N ILE A 321 13.27 20.39 -9.30
CA ILE A 321 13.95 19.59 -10.33
C ILE A 321 13.77 20.15 -11.74
N PHE A 322 12.90 21.16 -11.90
CA PHE A 322 12.46 21.61 -13.22
C PHE A 322 13.60 22.10 -14.11
N ASP A 323 14.56 22.85 -13.56
CA ASP A 323 15.72 23.33 -14.32
C ASP A 323 16.53 22.19 -14.95
N LYS A 324 16.72 21.09 -14.20
CA LYS A 324 17.43 19.90 -14.69
C LYS A 324 16.57 19.12 -15.69
N TYR A 325 15.29 18.97 -15.36
CA TYR A 325 14.30 18.31 -16.21
C TYR A 325 14.23 18.96 -17.59
N ASN A 326 14.12 20.29 -17.65
CA ASN A 326 13.93 21.04 -18.89
C ASN A 326 15.20 21.10 -19.77
N LYS A 327 16.39 21.04 -19.15
CA LYS A 327 17.69 21.07 -19.87
C LYS A 327 18.09 19.71 -20.47
N ASN A 328 17.53 18.62 -19.96
CA ASN A 328 17.92 17.30 -20.40
C ASN A 328 17.29 16.99 -21.77
N ASN A 329 18.15 16.62 -22.73
CA ASN A 329 17.83 16.34 -24.13
C ASN A 329 17.15 14.97 -24.30
N ASN A 330 16.09 14.72 -23.52
CA ASN A 330 15.29 13.52 -23.68
C ASN A 330 14.26 13.75 -24.81
N ASN A 331 14.07 12.74 -25.66
CA ASN A 331 13.11 12.82 -26.77
C ASN A 331 11.66 12.86 -26.26
N GLU A 332 11.43 12.41 -25.03
CA GLU A 332 10.13 12.46 -24.36
C GLU A 332 9.96 13.81 -23.67
N LYS A 333 9.14 14.67 -24.25
CA LYS A 333 8.90 16.04 -23.75
C LYS A 333 8.02 16.06 -22.50
N TYR A 334 7.03 15.16 -22.44
CA TYR A 334 5.97 15.18 -21.44
C TYR A 334 6.35 14.41 -20.19
N PHE A 335 6.06 15.02 -19.04
CA PHE A 335 6.37 14.49 -17.71
C PHE A 335 5.81 13.09 -17.48
N TYR A 336 4.57 12.88 -17.92
CA TYR A 336 3.86 11.62 -17.70
C TYR A 336 4.55 10.44 -18.40
N ASP A 337 4.93 10.63 -19.67
CA ASP A 337 5.64 9.61 -20.46
C ASP A 337 7.09 9.46 -20.01
N ARG A 338 7.76 10.57 -19.74
CA ARG A 338 9.18 10.60 -19.38
C ARG A 338 9.48 9.90 -18.06
N PHE A 339 8.56 9.98 -17.10
CA PHE A 339 8.63 9.22 -15.85
C PHE A 339 7.94 7.85 -15.94
N ASN A 340 7.48 7.45 -17.14
CA ASN A 340 6.85 6.17 -17.42
C ASN A 340 5.67 5.89 -16.47
N LEU A 341 4.86 6.93 -16.20
CA LEU A 341 3.75 6.86 -15.26
C LEU A 341 2.58 6.03 -15.81
N ASN A 342 2.46 5.95 -17.13
CA ASN A 342 1.52 5.07 -17.84
C ASN A 342 1.69 3.58 -17.52
N ALA A 343 2.88 3.15 -17.09
CA ALA A 343 3.14 1.77 -16.68
C ALA A 343 2.49 1.43 -15.33
N TRP A 344 1.95 2.41 -14.61
CA TRP A 344 1.39 2.25 -13.28
C TRP A 344 -0.11 2.50 -13.29
N ASN A 345 -0.85 1.64 -12.59
CA ASN A 345 -2.25 1.90 -12.26
C ASN A 345 -2.34 2.95 -11.15
N ALA A 346 -2.10 4.22 -11.48
CA ALA A 346 -1.95 5.28 -10.50
C ALA A 346 -2.62 6.59 -10.92
N LYS A 347 -3.20 7.28 -9.94
CA LYS A 347 -3.53 8.71 -10.03
C LYS A 347 -2.31 9.51 -9.60
N ILE A 348 -2.05 10.63 -10.28
CA ILE A 348 -0.83 11.42 -10.06
C ILE A 348 -1.21 12.78 -9.50
N ILE A 349 -0.61 13.16 -8.37
CA ILE A 349 -0.66 14.49 -7.81
C ILE A 349 0.76 15.06 -7.88
N VAL A 350 0.95 16.17 -8.58
CA VAL A 350 2.24 16.85 -8.71
C VAL A 350 2.16 18.16 -7.93
N THR A 351 3.08 18.40 -7.02
CA THR A 351 3.14 19.67 -6.30
C THR A 351 4.26 20.57 -6.86
N CYS A 352 4.00 21.87 -6.96
CA CYS A 352 5.02 22.84 -7.32
C CYS A 352 4.73 24.24 -6.77
N ARG A 353 5.74 25.12 -6.72
CA ARG A 353 5.56 26.53 -6.35
C ARG A 353 4.85 27.32 -7.45
N SER A 354 3.86 28.15 -7.07
CA SER A 354 3.04 28.92 -8.03
C SER A 354 3.84 29.87 -8.93
N HIS A 355 5.01 30.32 -8.49
CA HIS A 355 5.86 31.25 -9.25
C HIS A 355 7.05 30.58 -9.95
N ALA A 356 7.27 29.28 -9.71
CA ALA A 356 8.41 28.58 -10.27
C ALA A 356 8.12 28.01 -11.67
N LEU A 357 6.85 27.71 -11.95
CA LEU A 357 6.39 27.24 -13.25
C LEU A 357 5.27 28.16 -13.72
N ASN A 358 5.43 28.74 -14.90
CA ASN A 358 4.35 29.52 -15.51
C ASN A 358 3.32 28.58 -16.17
N ASP A 359 2.15 29.11 -16.52
CA ASP A 359 1.08 28.29 -17.11
C ASP A 359 1.48 27.67 -18.46
N GLU A 360 2.40 28.28 -19.20
CA GLU A 360 2.92 27.73 -20.46
C GLU A 360 3.85 26.53 -20.20
N ASP A 361 4.75 26.60 -19.22
CA ASP A 361 5.62 25.50 -18.79
C ASP A 361 4.78 24.29 -18.38
N ILE A 362 3.75 24.53 -17.58
CA ILE A 362 2.83 23.48 -17.13
C ILE A 362 2.08 22.88 -18.32
N LYS A 363 1.55 23.71 -19.21
CA LYS A 363 0.88 23.23 -20.44
C LYS A 363 1.82 22.47 -21.36
N HIS A 364 3.09 22.85 -21.43
CA HIS A 364 4.06 22.23 -22.33
C HIS A 364 4.73 20.99 -21.77
N VAL A 365 4.77 20.82 -20.44
CA VAL A 365 5.47 19.73 -19.76
C VAL A 365 4.51 18.75 -19.08
N LEU A 366 3.48 19.23 -18.39
CA LEU A 366 2.59 18.42 -17.55
C LEU A 366 1.26 18.08 -18.23
N ILE A 367 0.81 18.87 -19.21
CA ILE A 367 -0.46 18.65 -19.92
C ILE A 367 -0.17 18.06 -21.30
N ASP A 368 -0.40 16.75 -21.46
CA ASP A 368 -0.40 16.16 -22.79
C ASP A 368 -1.71 16.52 -23.52
N SER A 369 -1.62 16.69 -24.83
CA SER A 369 -2.73 17.13 -25.68
C SER A 369 -3.70 16.01 -26.08
N LYS A 370 -3.41 14.73 -25.76
CA LYS A 370 -4.14 13.62 -26.39
C LYS A 370 -5.03 12.80 -25.45
N ASP A 371 -4.61 12.43 -24.23
CA ASP A 371 -5.44 11.51 -23.41
C ASP A 371 -5.42 11.72 -21.88
N THR A 372 -4.74 12.76 -21.36
CA THR A 372 -4.70 13.07 -19.92
C THR A 372 -5.69 14.17 -19.54
N THR A 373 -6.47 13.95 -18.47
CA THR A 373 -7.27 14.99 -17.83
C THR A 373 -6.44 15.64 -16.73
N THR A 374 -5.95 16.85 -17.00
CA THR A 374 -5.18 17.61 -16.00
C THR A 374 -6.08 18.60 -15.27
N SER A 375 -6.11 18.51 -13.93
CA SER A 375 -6.79 19.49 -13.07
C SER A 375 -5.75 20.38 -12.40
N MET A 376 -5.89 21.69 -12.54
CA MET A 376 -5.05 22.69 -11.88
C MET A 376 -5.72 23.15 -10.59
N ILE A 377 -5.04 22.98 -9.46
CA ILE A 377 -5.49 23.42 -8.16
C ILE A 377 -4.49 24.42 -7.61
N TYR A 378 -4.96 25.59 -7.23
CA TYR A 378 -4.16 26.66 -6.65
C TYR A 378 -4.56 26.85 -5.18
N LEU A 379 -3.62 26.63 -4.27
CA LEU A 379 -3.78 26.92 -2.87
C LEU A 379 -3.86 28.43 -2.65
N TRP A 380 -4.90 28.85 -1.96
CA TRP A 380 -5.10 30.24 -1.57
C TRP A 380 -4.53 30.51 -0.18
N PRO A 381 -4.25 31.78 0.15
CA PRO A 381 -3.80 32.16 1.48
C PRO A 381 -4.82 31.80 2.56
N PHE A 382 -4.39 31.65 3.82
CA PHE A 382 -5.29 31.35 4.93
C PHE A 382 -6.36 32.43 5.09
N SER A 383 -7.61 31.99 5.16
CA SER A 383 -8.70 32.79 5.70
C SER A 383 -8.51 33.07 7.19
N LYS A 384 -9.22 34.08 7.71
CA LYS A 384 -9.21 34.41 9.15
C LYS A 384 -9.63 33.23 10.03
N GLU A 385 -10.57 32.43 9.57
CA GLU A 385 -11.02 31.24 10.28
C GLU A 385 -9.92 30.17 10.33
N GLN A 386 -9.21 29.94 9.21
CA GLN A 386 -8.08 29.01 9.16
C GLN A 386 -6.92 29.45 10.04
N MET A 387 -6.59 30.75 10.08
CA MET A 387 -5.58 31.30 11.00
C MET A 387 -5.95 31.05 12.46
N ASN A 388 -7.19 31.33 12.86
CA ASN A 388 -7.65 31.09 14.23
C ASN A 388 -7.64 29.60 14.59
N GLY A 389 -8.08 28.74 13.66
CA GLY A 389 -8.01 27.28 13.82
C GLY A 389 -6.58 26.79 13.99
N TYR A 390 -5.63 27.35 13.23
CA TYR A 390 -4.21 27.04 13.34
C TYR A 390 -3.66 27.42 14.72
N ILE A 391 -3.94 28.63 15.19
CA ILE A 391 -3.52 29.12 16.51
C ILE A 391 -4.07 28.21 17.64
N ASP A 392 -5.33 27.81 17.56
CA ASP A 392 -5.94 26.88 18.52
C ASP A 392 -5.19 25.53 18.56
N LYS A 393 -4.91 24.94 17.40
CA LYS A 393 -4.13 23.70 17.32
C LYS A 393 -2.71 23.87 17.84
N PHE A 394 -2.05 24.98 17.51
CA PHE A 394 -0.69 25.30 17.97
C PHE A 394 -0.62 25.41 19.51
N VAL A 395 -1.56 26.13 20.13
CA VAL A 395 -1.64 26.25 21.61
C VAL A 395 -1.85 24.89 22.26
N LYS A 396 -2.72 24.04 21.70
CA LYS A 396 -2.96 22.67 22.20
C LYS A 396 -1.71 21.79 22.07
N MET A 397 -1.04 21.84 20.92
CA MET A 397 0.20 21.13 20.66
C MET A 397 1.30 21.53 21.66
N ASN A 398 1.51 22.83 21.86
CA ASN A 398 2.52 23.33 22.80
C ASN A 398 2.27 22.86 24.24
N LYS A 399 1.01 22.87 24.70
CA LYS A 399 0.63 22.36 26.02
C LYS A 399 0.90 20.86 26.17
N LYS A 400 0.62 20.07 25.12
CA LYS A 400 0.85 18.63 25.10
C LYS A 400 2.35 18.28 25.12
N ASN A 401 3.14 18.97 24.30
CA ASN A 401 4.54 18.62 24.05
C ASN A 401 5.53 19.34 25.00
N LYS A 402 5.04 20.22 25.90
CA LYS A 402 5.87 21.04 26.81
C LYS A 402 7.04 21.76 26.11
N MET A 403 6.87 22.12 24.83
CA MET A 403 7.98 22.64 24.02
C MET A 403 8.52 23.98 24.51
N ASN A 404 7.70 24.77 25.22
CA ASN A 404 8.12 26.00 25.87
C ASN A 404 7.48 26.10 27.26
N GLU A 405 8.24 25.77 28.32
CA GLU A 405 7.79 25.96 29.71
C GLU A 405 7.45 27.43 30.03
N ASN A 406 7.94 28.37 29.21
CA ASN A 406 7.79 29.82 29.38
C ASN A 406 6.67 30.47 28.54
N LEU A 407 6.00 29.75 27.62
CA LEU A 407 4.98 30.31 26.72
C LEU A 407 3.62 29.62 26.90
N ASN A 408 2.97 29.86 28.04
CA ASN A 408 1.59 29.46 28.31
C ASN A 408 0.57 30.47 27.75
N TRP A 409 0.80 30.95 26.53
CA TRP A 409 -0.11 31.90 25.90
C TRP A 409 -1.44 31.23 25.57
N THR A 410 -2.54 31.90 25.90
CA THR A 410 -3.89 31.50 25.51
C THR A 410 -4.17 31.93 24.06
N ILE A 411 -5.17 31.31 23.44
CA ILE A 411 -5.62 31.67 22.09
C ILE A 411 -5.96 33.17 22.04
N GLN A 412 -6.65 33.68 23.07
CA GLN A 412 -7.01 35.09 23.19
C GLN A 412 -5.78 36.01 23.24
N GLN A 413 -4.72 35.63 23.95
CA GLN A 413 -3.49 36.43 24.03
C GLN A 413 -2.79 36.53 22.66
N TYR A 414 -2.75 35.44 21.89
CA TYR A 414 -2.25 35.50 20.52
C TYR A 414 -3.12 36.39 19.64
N GLU A 415 -4.45 36.20 19.64
CA GLU A 415 -5.37 37.00 18.83
C GLU A 415 -5.31 38.51 19.15
N GLU A 416 -5.26 38.87 20.44
CA GLU A 416 -5.15 40.27 20.87
C GLU A 416 -3.81 40.88 20.48
N THR A 417 -2.72 40.13 20.62
CA THR A 417 -1.39 40.60 20.25
C THR A 417 -1.28 40.80 18.75
N LEU A 418 -1.73 39.84 17.94
CA LEU A 418 -1.66 39.91 16.49
C LEU A 418 -2.51 41.06 15.93
N LYS A 419 -3.64 41.40 16.57
CA LYS A 419 -4.42 42.61 16.23
C LYS A 419 -3.63 43.91 16.39
N ASN A 420 -2.68 43.97 17.32
CA ASN A 420 -1.85 45.17 17.54
C ASN A 420 -0.75 45.33 16.49
N TYR A 421 -0.50 44.32 15.65
CA TYR A 421 0.52 44.34 14.60
C TYR A 421 -0.13 44.11 13.21
N PRO A 422 -0.91 45.06 12.69
CA PRO A 422 -1.62 44.90 11.42
C PRO A 422 -0.69 44.65 10.22
N ASN A 423 0.57 45.07 10.32
CA ASN A 423 1.59 44.81 9.30
C ASN A 423 1.92 43.31 9.14
N LEU A 424 1.63 42.49 10.16
CA LEU A 424 1.83 41.04 10.12
C LEU A 424 0.64 40.31 9.47
N ASN A 425 -0.51 40.96 9.28
CA ASN A 425 -1.72 40.30 8.77
C ASN A 425 -1.48 39.55 7.46
N LYS A 426 -0.79 40.19 6.50
CA LYS A 426 -0.49 39.55 5.21
C LYS A 426 0.52 38.41 5.32
N MET A 427 1.40 38.44 6.33
CA MET A 427 2.36 37.35 6.58
C MET A 427 1.66 36.14 7.21
N MET A 428 0.69 36.37 8.11
CA MET A 428 -0.06 35.30 8.78
C MET A 428 -0.93 34.47 7.84
N GLU A 429 -1.24 34.99 6.64
CA GLU A 429 -1.96 34.24 5.62
C GLU A 429 -1.13 33.08 5.05
N GLU A 430 0.19 33.06 5.26
CA GLU A 430 1.06 31.95 4.86
C GLU A 430 1.36 31.04 6.08
N PRO A 431 1.01 29.74 6.03
CA PRO A 431 1.12 28.83 7.18
C PRO A 431 2.51 28.79 7.81
N PHE A 432 3.56 28.74 6.99
CA PHE A 432 4.94 28.75 7.46
C PHE A 432 5.32 30.03 8.21
N LEU A 433 4.89 31.20 7.71
CA LEU A 433 5.15 32.48 8.37
C LEU A 433 4.34 32.60 9.66
N LEU A 434 3.08 32.14 9.66
CA LEU A 434 2.27 32.07 10.88
C LEU A 434 2.95 31.18 11.94
N GLN A 435 3.50 30.03 11.55
CA GLN A 435 4.27 29.19 12.48
C GLN A 435 5.47 29.94 13.06
N MET A 436 6.24 30.66 12.24
CA MET A 436 7.37 31.46 12.71
C MET A 436 6.97 32.60 13.65
N ILE A 437 5.79 33.21 13.45
CA ILE A 437 5.28 34.28 14.32
C ILE A 437 4.84 33.74 15.68
N LEU A 438 4.34 32.50 15.73
CA LEU A 438 3.81 31.88 16.95
C LEU A 438 4.89 31.17 17.80
N THR A 439 6.06 30.88 17.23
CA THR A 439 7.17 30.19 17.90
C THR A 439 8.13 31.19 18.51
#